data_AF-A0A358XN95-F1
#
_entry.id   AF-A0A358XN95-F1
#
_cell.length_a   1.000
_cell.length_b   1.000
_cell.length_c   1.000
_cell.angle_alpha   90.00
_cell.angle_beta   90.00
_cell.angle_gamma   90.00
#
_symmetry.space_group_name_H-M   'P 1'
#
loop_
_entity.id
_entity.type
_entity.pdbx_description
1 polymer ?
#
loop_
_entity_poly.entity_id
_entity_poly.type
_entity_poly.pdbx_seq_one_letter_code
_entity_poly.pdbx_strand_id
1 'polypeptide(L)' 'MNDGILKISCTENTQDNAIDYIYKEQDGLAFEREFQLNEQVLTDNVHASFEDGVLTVILPKDLEKVKRPQEVVID' A
#
# COMPACT_ATOMS: atom_id res chain seq x y z
N MET A 1 2.99 10.20 -1.33
CA MET A 1 2.39 9.97 -2.66
C MET A 1 2.91 11.05 -3.57
N ASN A 2 3.48 10.69 -4.71
CA ASN A 2 3.96 11.63 -5.71
C ASN A 2 3.47 11.16 -7.08
N ASP A 3 3.03 12.09 -7.93
CA ASP A 3 2.68 11.83 -9.33
C ASP A 3 1.71 10.65 -9.57
N GLY A 4 0.72 10.51 -8.68
CA GLY A 4 -0.27 9.42 -8.76
C GLY A 4 0.27 8.06 -8.31
N ILE A 5 1.43 7.98 -7.67
CA ILE A 5 1.98 6.75 -7.11
C ILE A 5 1.82 6.74 -5.59
N LEU A 6 1.15 5.69 -5.08
CA LEU A 6 1.23 5.30 -3.68
C LEU A 6 2.39 4.34 -3.49
N LYS A 7 3.38 4.78 -2.71
CA LYS A 7 4.53 3.99 -2.29
C LYS A 7 4.37 3.58 -0.83
N ILE A 8 4.52 2.28 -0.56
CA ILE A 8 4.54 1.68 0.77
C ILE A 8 5.91 1.03 0.95
N SER A 9 6.62 1.42 1.99
CA SER A 9 7.97 0.94 2.30
C SER A 9 8.07 0.51 3.75
N CYS A 10 8.75 -0.60 4.01
CA CYS A 10 9.16 -1.05 5.33
C CYS A 10 10.68 -1.20 5.34
N THR A 11 11.32 -0.75 6.42
CA THR A 11 12.77 -0.91 6.64
C THR A 11 13.04 -2.12 7.52
N GLU A 12 14.22 -2.72 7.36
CA GLU A 12 14.67 -3.81 8.22
C GLU A 12 14.69 -3.38 9.69
N ASN A 13 14.29 -4.29 10.57
CA ASN A 13 14.43 -4.07 11.99
C ASN A 13 15.87 -4.36 12.41
N THR A 14 16.65 -3.30 12.58
CA THR A 14 18.08 -3.39 12.91
C THR A 14 18.37 -3.94 14.31
N GLN A 15 17.37 -4.00 15.21
CA GLN A 15 17.50 -4.56 16.56
C GLN A 15 17.59 -6.09 16.56
N ASP A 16 17.14 -6.74 15.48
CA ASP A 16 17.12 -8.20 15.34
C ASP A 16 18.53 -8.81 15.14
N ASN A 17 19.51 -7.98 14.78
CA ASN A 17 20.90 -8.38 14.54
C ASN A 17 21.72 -8.65 15.82
N ALA A 18 21.13 -8.44 17.01
CA ALA A 18 21.79 -8.63 18.29
C ALA A 18 21.51 -9.99 18.96
N ILE A 19 20.72 -10.85 18.30
CA ILE A 19 20.27 -12.14 18.85
C ILE A 19 20.80 -13.27 17.97
N ASP A 20 21.52 -14.21 18.58
CA ASP A 20 21.95 -15.44 17.92
C ASP A 20 20.81 -16.46 17.92
N TYR A 21 20.27 -16.74 16.75
CA TYR A 21 19.21 -17.73 16.55
C TYR A 21 19.80 -19.11 16.28
N ILE A 22 19.24 -20.17 16.89
CA ILE A 22 19.52 -21.56 16.50
C ILE A 22 18.89 -21.87 15.13
N TYR A 23 17.70 -21.30 14.87
CA TYR A 23 16.98 -21.42 13.60
C TYR A 23 15.99 -20.26 13.42
N LYS A 24 15.90 -19.73 12.20
CA LYS A 24 15.03 -18.59 11.85
C LYS A 24 14.44 -18.82 10.45
N GLU A 25 13.12 -18.89 10.36
CA GLU A 25 12.40 -19.15 9.09
C GLU A 25 11.98 -17.86 8.38
N GLN A 26 11.69 -16.81 9.16
CA GLN A 26 11.21 -15.54 8.64
C GLN A 26 12.19 -14.43 8.99
N ASP A 27 12.77 -13.83 7.96
CA ASP A 27 13.57 -12.62 8.11
C ASP A 27 12.68 -11.37 7.97
N GLY A 28 12.88 -10.42 8.88
CA GLY A 28 12.27 -9.09 8.85
C GLY A 28 12.91 -8.20 7.79
N LEU A 29 12.84 -8.61 6.52
CA LEU A 29 13.46 -7.93 5.39
C LEU A 29 12.74 -6.60 5.08
N ALA A 30 13.52 -5.64 4.58
CA ALA A 30 12.96 -4.44 3.98
C ALA A 30 12.14 -4.82 2.75
N PHE A 31 11.04 -4.10 2.54
CA PHE A 31 10.25 -4.25 1.33
C PHE A 31 9.71 -2.92 0.86
N GLU A 32 9.43 -2.88 -0.44
CA GLU A 32 8.79 -1.76 -1.09
C GLU A 32 7.72 -2.27 -2.05
N ARG A 33 6.59 -1.57 -2.07
CA ARG A 33 5.47 -1.80 -2.98
C ARG A 33 4.94 -0.46 -3.47
N GLU A 34 4.72 -0.38 -4.78
CA GLU A 34 4.20 0.81 -5.44
C GLU A 34 2.90 0.47 -6.16
N PHE A 35 1.92 1.37 -6.04
CA PHE A 35 0.61 1.26 -6.65
C PHE A 35 0.34 2.51 -7.48
N GLN A 36 0.08 2.33 -8.77
CA GLN A 36 -0.40 3.40 -9.63
C GLN A 36 -1.85 3.70 -9.27
N LEU A 37 -2.10 4.93 -8.82
CA LEU A 37 -3.43 5.44 -8.53
C LEU A 37 -4.04 6.00 -9.82
N ASN A 38 -5.35 5.81 -9.97
CA ASN A 38 -6.09 6.46 -11.04
C ASN A 38 -6.54 7.86 -10.62
N GLU A 39 -6.98 8.66 -11.57
CA GLU A 39 -7.44 10.05 -11.36
C GLU A 39 -8.69 10.17 -10.45
N GLN A 40 -9.29 9.04 -10.08
CA GLN A 40 -10.51 8.98 -9.27
C GLN A 40 -10.20 8.90 -7.77
N VAL A 41 -8.94 8.93 -7.34
CA VAL A 41 -8.57 8.87 -5.92
C VAL A 41 -8.34 10.28 -5.38
N LEU A 42 -8.90 10.58 -4.21
CA LEU A 42 -8.60 11.79 -3.45
C LEU A 42 -7.31 11.57 -2.64
N THR A 43 -6.21 12.18 -3.08
CA THR A 43 -4.89 12.04 -2.44
C THR A 43 -4.75 12.79 -1.12
N ASP A 44 -5.66 13.73 -0.85
CA ASP A 44 -5.56 14.64 0.30
C ASP A 44 -6.23 14.08 1.56
N ASN A 45 -6.97 12.96 1.45
CA ASN A 45 -7.76 12.38 2.53
C ASN A 45 -7.42 10.90 2.78
N VAL A 46 -6.13 10.60 2.86
CA VAL A 46 -5.60 9.25 3.04
C VAL A 46 -5.64 8.88 4.52
N HIS A 47 -6.14 7.69 4.82
CA HIS A 47 -6.14 7.14 6.18
C HIS A 47 -5.33 5.85 6.20
N ALA A 48 -4.50 5.66 7.24
CA ALA A 48 -3.74 4.45 7.41
C ALA A 48 -3.76 4.00 8.88
N SER A 49 -3.90 2.69 9.11
CA SER A 49 -3.81 2.07 10.43
C SER A 49 -3.00 0.77 10.34
N PHE A 50 -2.29 0.44 11.42
CA PHE A 50 -1.54 -0.80 11.55
C PHE A 50 -2.00 -1.52 12.81
N GLU A 51 -2.79 -2.56 12.63
CA GLU A 51 -3.44 -3.31 13.70
C GLU A 51 -3.28 -4.80 13.41
N ASP A 52 -2.97 -5.60 14.44
CA ASP A 52 -2.80 -7.05 14.36
C ASP A 52 -1.85 -7.53 13.24
N GLY A 53 -0.78 -6.76 12.98
CA GLY A 53 0.21 -7.08 11.96
C GLY A 53 -0.19 -6.72 10.52
N VAL A 54 -1.31 -6.02 10.33
CA VAL A 54 -1.84 -5.65 9.02
C VAL A 54 -1.85 -4.12 8.85
N LEU A 55 -1.14 -3.63 7.81
CA LEU A 55 -1.23 -2.24 7.39
C LEU A 55 -2.43 -2.07 6.47
N THR A 56 -3.44 -1.34 6.93
CA THR A 56 -4.61 -0.97 6.14
C THR A 56 -4.47 0.47 5.66
N VAL A 57 -4.58 0.68 4.35
CA VAL A 57 -4.56 2.02 3.73
C VAL A 57 -5.88 2.26 3.01
N ILE A 58 -6.59 3.31 3.42
CA ILE A 58 -7.89 3.69 2.87
C ILE A 58 -7.72 4.95 2.01
N LEU A 59 -8.06 4.80 0.73
CA LEU A 59 -8.02 5.86 -0.28
C LEU A 59 -9.45 6.16 -0.73
N PRO A 60 -10.06 7.28 -0.32
CA PRO A 60 -11.40 7.62 -0.75
C PRO A 60 -11.40 7.98 -2.23
N LYS A 61 -12.47 7.57 -2.92
CA LYS A 61 -12.69 7.95 -4.33
C LYS A 61 -13.34 9.33 -4.41
N ASP A 62 -12.92 10.10 -5.40
CA ASP A 62 -13.56 11.33 -5.84
C ASP A 62 -14.87 10.98 -6.57
N LEU A 63 -15.99 11.14 -5.87
CA LEU A 63 -17.31 10.77 -6.39
C LEU A 63 -17.71 11.58 -7.65
N GLU A 64 -17.14 12.76 -7.87
CA GLU A 64 -17.40 13.55 -9.08
C GLU A 64 -16.70 12.95 -10.32
N LYS A 65 -15.63 12.19 -10.11
CA LYS A 65 -14.82 11.57 -11.18
C LYS A 65 -15.12 10.08 -11.38
N VAL A 66 -15.98 9.49 -10.57
CA VAL A 66 -16.42 8.10 -10.75
C VAL A 66 -17.29 8.00 -12.01
N LYS A 67 -16.71 7.45 -13.07
CA LYS A 67 -17.44 7.16 -14.31
C LYS A 67 -18.43 6.01 -14.07
N ARG A 68 -19.62 6.13 -14.67
CA ARG A 68 -20.61 5.03 -14.66
C ARG A 68 -20.05 3.83 -15.43
N PRO A 69 -20.45 2.59 -15.06
CA PRO A 69 -20.10 1.41 -15.83
C PRO A 69 -20.49 1.60 -17.30
N GLN A 70 -19.59 1.23 -18.21
CA GLN A 70 -19.83 1.22 -19.64
C GLN A 70 -19.89 -0.23 -20.11
N GLU A 71 -20.90 -0.55 -20.92
CA GLU A 71 -20.98 -1.84 -21.60
C GLU A 71 -20.10 -1.79 -22.84
N VAL A 72 -19.14 -2.72 -22.92
CA VAL A 72 -18.25 -2.84 -24.07
C VAL A 72 -18.76 -4.01 -24.91
N VAL A 73 -19.34 -3.71 -26.07
CA VAL A 73 -19.72 -4.71 -27.06
C VAL A 73 -18.48 -5.15 -27.82
N ILE A 74 -18.24 -6.46 -27.88
CA ILE A 74 -17.15 -7.07 -28.66
C ILE A 74 -17.79 -7.66 -29.91
N ASP A 75 -17.29 -7.28 -31.09
CA ASP A 75 -17.67 -7.82 -32.40
C ASP A 75 -17.05 -9.20 -32.67
#